data_AF-A0ABD5G992-F1
#
_entry.id   AF-A0ABD5G992-F1
#
_cell.length_a   1.000
_cell.length_b   1.000
_cell.length_c   1.000
_cell.angle_alpha   90.00
_cell.angle_beta   90.00
_cell.angle_gamma   90.00
#
_symmetry.space_group_name_H-M   'P 1'
#
loop_
_entity.id
_entity.type
_entity.pdbx_description
1 polymer ?
#
loop_
_entity_poly.entity_id
_entity_poly.type
_entity_poly.pdbx_seq_one_letter_code
_entity_poly.pdbx_strand_id
1 'polypeptide(L)'
;MSTAPDRVPDTERSQAVVRLVMAVAASLYISFMLFTGLATPAQTVPILIYFGCFFFASLVLLACIVRWPGHYPARRLFSMLHDYSALTFGLVVGGPPLLPVYGVLLWVTVGNGLRYGSRYLTIATGLALCCLAIVTLTSSYWREQPYLVLTLVVTTLIVPAYVNVLLAQAKRASEAERAANLAKSRFLAQASHDLRQPIHSISLFTACLRDAELGQDERRLVDSIDKSLHSVAQLFRSILDMYSLDGGKVAPRLQPVSVSELLGELVEQNAQAARWAGVDIRLRVPGDVHVSCDPNLLATMVQNLISNALKYAPGKPMLVACRRRNGGWSIEVHDRGKGIAPQHLENVFDEFYRVRQARDHDIEGVGLGLAIVRRLSGLMGLEIRIASRLGRGTSVAIEGLQAVQAPQRQPSTVSSLPLRLLDGLRVLLLEDDRNVLHATASLLERWGCRVEASAALPAAPEACDLVITDFDLGTEASGADCIARLRDQAGWPVPAVVITGHDVRRVQDALGDPDVPVLSKPVHPAELRSVLMALKVGLAREHAEA
;
A
#
# COMPACT_ATOMS: atom_id res chain seq x y z
N MET A 1 -11.76 5.94 5.87
CA MET A 1 -12.25 6.83 4.79
C MET A 1 -12.54 5.95 3.59
N SER A 2 -13.77 6.01 3.08
CA SER A 2 -14.28 5.17 1.97
C SER A 2 -13.27 5.10 0.84
N THR A 3 -12.82 3.88 0.52
CA THR A 3 -12.17 3.58 -0.75
C THR A 3 -13.09 4.08 -1.84
N ALA A 4 -12.70 5.15 -2.54
CA ALA A 4 -13.34 5.47 -3.78
C ALA A 4 -13.19 4.21 -4.64
N PRO A 5 -14.29 3.53 -5.02
CA PRO A 5 -14.17 2.40 -5.92
C PRO A 5 -13.45 2.94 -7.15
N ASP A 6 -12.45 2.19 -7.65
CA ASP A 6 -11.88 2.39 -8.98
C ASP A 6 -13.01 2.89 -9.87
N ARG A 7 -12.96 4.17 -10.27
CA ARG A 7 -13.99 4.73 -11.14
C ARG A 7 -13.84 3.97 -12.45
N VAL A 8 -14.57 2.86 -12.56
CA VAL A 8 -14.70 2.08 -13.78
C VAL A 8 -14.98 3.12 -14.85
N PRO A 9 -14.13 3.26 -15.87
CA PRO A 9 -14.35 4.27 -16.89
C PRO A 9 -15.78 4.11 -17.40
N ASP A 10 -16.54 5.19 -17.38
CA ASP A 10 -17.95 5.18 -17.79
C ASP A 10 -18.00 4.94 -19.31
N THR A 11 -17.91 3.67 -19.66
CA THR A 11 -17.79 3.16 -21.04
C THR A 11 -19.04 3.47 -21.83
N GLU A 12 -20.21 3.48 -21.18
CA GLU A 12 -21.49 3.85 -21.79
C GLU A 12 -21.54 5.34 -22.12
N ARG A 13 -21.12 6.21 -21.20
CA ARG A 13 -21.04 7.65 -21.47
C ARG A 13 -20.03 7.95 -22.58
N SER A 14 -18.89 7.28 -22.56
CA SER A 14 -17.86 7.42 -23.59
C SER A 14 -18.39 7.01 -24.98
N GLN A 15 -19.14 5.91 -25.06
CA GLN A 15 -19.81 5.48 -26.29
C GLN A 15 -20.86 6.50 -26.75
N ALA A 16 -21.69 7.02 -25.84
CA ALA A 16 -22.73 7.97 -26.18
C ALA A 16 -22.17 9.30 -26.71
N VAL A 17 -21.04 9.77 -26.18
CA VAL A 17 -20.34 10.95 -26.72
C VAL A 17 -19.79 10.67 -28.12
N VAL A 18 -19.12 9.53 -28.31
CA VAL A 18 -18.59 9.14 -29.62
C VAL A 18 -19.72 9.02 -30.67
N ARG A 19 -20.89 8.49 -30.30
CA ARG A 19 -22.07 8.43 -31.17
C ARG A 19 -22.48 9.80 -31.69
N LEU A 20 -22.57 10.81 -30.81
CA LEU A 20 -22.95 12.17 -31.20
C LEU A 20 -21.92 12.78 -32.15
N VAL A 21 -20.62 12.59 -31.88
CA VAL A 21 -19.54 13.07 -32.77
C VAL A 21 -19.65 12.42 -34.15
N MET A 22 -19.86 11.10 -34.20
CA MET A 22 -20.02 10.38 -35.47
C MET A 22 -21.28 10.78 -36.22
N ALA A 23 -22.39 11.05 -35.52
CA ALA A 23 -23.62 11.54 -36.14
C ALA A 23 -23.44 12.91 -36.80
N VAL A 24 -22.71 13.82 -36.16
CA VAL A 24 -22.36 15.13 -36.74
C VAL A 24 -21.45 14.95 -37.95
N ALA A 25 -20.39 14.13 -37.83
CA ALA A 25 -19.48 13.87 -38.95
C ALA A 25 -20.20 13.24 -40.15
N ALA A 26 -21.10 12.28 -39.91
CA ALA A 26 -21.92 11.68 -40.95
C ALA A 26 -22.87 12.70 -41.60
N SER A 27 -23.51 13.57 -40.81
CA SER A 27 -24.40 14.62 -41.33
C SER A 27 -23.65 15.65 -42.19
N LEU A 28 -22.43 16.02 -41.79
CA LEU A 28 -21.55 16.89 -42.57
C LEU A 28 -21.14 16.22 -43.88
N TYR A 29 -20.78 14.93 -43.84
CA TYR A 29 -20.44 14.16 -45.04
C TYR A 29 -21.62 14.08 -46.01
N ILE A 30 -22.83 13.76 -45.54
CA ILE A 30 -24.04 13.70 -46.38
C ILE A 30 -24.37 15.09 -46.97
N SER A 31 -24.23 16.15 -46.17
CA SER A 31 -24.45 17.54 -46.63
C SER A 31 -23.44 17.94 -47.70
N PHE A 32 -22.17 17.54 -47.54
CA PHE A 32 -21.13 17.76 -48.54
C PHE A 32 -21.43 17.05 -49.87
N MET A 33 -21.95 15.82 -49.83
CA MET A 33 -22.35 15.09 -51.03
C MET A 33 -23.50 15.76 -51.78
N LEU A 34 -24.46 16.33 -51.04
CA LEU A 34 -25.54 17.13 -51.62
C LEU A 34 -25.00 18.40 -52.28
N PHE A 35 -24.08 19.11 -51.60
CA PHE A 35 -23.46 20.33 -52.10
C PHE A 35 -22.62 20.11 -53.36
N THR A 36 -21.89 18.99 -53.42
CA THR A 36 -21.00 18.65 -54.55
C THR A 36 -21.73 17.97 -55.72
N GLY A 37 -23.03 17.67 -55.59
CA GLY A 37 -23.81 16.97 -56.60
C GLY A 37 -23.45 15.48 -56.76
N LEU A 38 -22.70 14.90 -55.82
CA LEU A 38 -22.34 13.48 -55.79
C LEU A 38 -23.54 12.57 -55.47
N ALA A 39 -24.60 13.12 -54.88
CA ALA A 39 -25.84 12.42 -54.59
C ALA A 39 -27.06 13.31 -54.84
N THR A 40 -28.18 12.71 -55.22
CA THR A 40 -29.40 13.48 -55.55
C THR A 40 -30.10 13.99 -54.28
N PRO A 41 -30.85 15.11 -54.35
CA PRO A 41 -31.69 15.56 -53.24
C PRO A 41 -32.69 14.49 -52.78
N ALA A 42 -33.24 13.72 -53.71
CA ALA A 42 -34.18 12.63 -53.42
C ALA A 42 -33.56 11.52 -52.55
N GLN A 43 -32.25 11.30 -52.65
CA GLN A 43 -31.51 10.33 -51.82
C GLN A 43 -31.03 10.94 -50.51
N THR A 44 -30.54 12.18 -50.53
CA THR A 44 -29.85 12.80 -49.37
C THR A 44 -30.79 13.40 -48.34
N VAL A 45 -31.90 14.02 -48.75
CA VAL A 45 -32.84 14.67 -47.83
C VAL A 45 -33.46 13.68 -46.83
N PRO A 46 -33.96 12.49 -47.23
CA PRO A 46 -34.47 11.50 -46.27
C PRO A 46 -33.42 11.04 -45.26
N ILE A 47 -32.15 10.91 -45.70
CA ILE A 47 -31.04 10.51 -44.83
C ILE A 47 -30.74 11.59 -43.80
N LEU A 48 -30.70 12.87 -44.20
CA LEU A 48 -30.49 13.99 -43.26
C LEU A 48 -31.63 14.09 -42.23
N ILE A 49 -32.89 13.90 -42.64
CA ILE A 49 -34.04 13.89 -41.72
C ILE A 49 -33.90 12.75 -40.70
N TYR A 50 -33.56 11.55 -41.16
CA TYR A 50 -33.34 10.40 -40.27
C TYR A 50 -32.18 10.64 -39.31
N PHE A 51 -31.04 11.14 -39.79
CA PHE A 51 -29.87 11.42 -38.96
C PHE A 51 -30.14 12.54 -37.94
N GLY A 52 -30.98 13.53 -38.27
CA GLY A 52 -31.48 14.52 -37.31
C GLY A 52 -32.30 13.89 -36.18
N CYS A 53 -33.22 12.98 -36.52
CA CYS A 53 -33.99 12.21 -35.53
C CYS A 53 -33.08 11.31 -34.68
N PHE A 54 -32.12 10.64 -35.32
CA PHE A 54 -31.11 9.80 -34.66
C PHE A 54 -30.27 10.61 -33.68
N PHE A 55 -29.84 11.82 -34.05
CA PHE A 55 -29.08 12.71 -33.19
C PHE A 55 -29.87 13.14 -31.96
N PHE A 56 -31.14 13.53 -32.15
CA PHE A 56 -32.02 13.87 -31.04
C PHE A 56 -32.24 12.68 -30.08
N ALA A 57 -32.55 11.50 -30.61
CA ALA A 57 -32.66 10.28 -29.81
C ALA A 57 -31.33 9.93 -29.09
N SER A 58 -30.19 10.19 -29.71
CA SER A 58 -28.86 9.99 -29.11
C SER A 58 -28.59 10.95 -27.95
N LEU A 59 -29.08 12.20 -28.03
CA LEU A 59 -29.04 13.16 -26.93
C LEU A 59 -29.89 12.71 -25.75
N VAL A 60 -31.11 12.22 -26.02
CA VAL A 60 -31.98 11.65 -24.98
C VAL A 60 -31.32 10.46 -24.30
N LEU A 61 -30.70 9.55 -25.07
CA LEU A 61 -29.95 8.42 -24.54
C LEU A 61 -28.77 8.86 -23.67
N LEU A 62 -28.00 9.87 -24.10
CA LEU A 62 -26.91 10.43 -23.31
C LEU A 62 -27.43 11.02 -21.99
N ALA A 63 -28.53 11.78 -22.03
CA ALA A 63 -29.17 12.33 -20.84
C ALA A 63 -29.60 11.22 -19.86
N CYS A 64 -30.16 10.13 -20.36
CA CYS A 64 -30.51 8.95 -19.56
C CYS A 64 -29.28 8.26 -18.95
N ILE A 65 -28.18 8.14 -19.69
CA ILE A 65 -26.93 7.54 -19.17
C ILE A 65 -26.33 8.40 -18.06
N VAL A 66 -26.29 9.72 -18.26
CA VAL A 66 -25.78 10.67 -17.26
C VAL A 66 -26.68 10.72 -16.03
N ARG A 67 -28.00 10.64 -16.21
CA ARG A 67 -28.98 10.68 -15.12
C ARG A 67 -28.97 9.39 -14.29
N TRP A 68 -28.79 8.24 -14.93
CA TRP A 68 -28.79 6.92 -14.29
C TRP A 68 -27.52 6.14 -14.65
N PRO A 69 -26.38 6.46 -14.01
CA PRO A 69 -25.14 5.72 -14.20
C PRO A 69 -25.26 4.29 -13.64
N GLY A 70 -24.56 3.33 -14.24
CA GLY A 70 -24.58 1.92 -13.81
C GLY A 70 -24.50 0.94 -14.97
N HIS A 71 -24.58 -0.36 -14.66
CA HIS A 71 -24.52 -1.44 -15.64
C HIS A 71 -25.92 -1.85 -16.11
N TYR A 72 -26.35 -1.36 -17.27
CA TYR A 72 -27.68 -1.63 -17.83
C TYR A 72 -27.58 -2.37 -19.19
N PRO A 73 -27.62 -3.72 -19.22
CA PRO A 73 -27.43 -4.48 -20.45
C PRO A 73 -28.50 -4.20 -21.52
N ALA A 74 -29.76 -4.02 -21.11
CA ALA A 74 -30.85 -3.67 -22.02
C ALA A 74 -30.63 -2.31 -22.69
N ARG A 75 -30.14 -1.31 -21.94
CA ARG A 75 -29.80 0.01 -22.48
C ARG A 75 -28.66 -0.04 -23.48
N ARG A 76 -27.65 -0.90 -23.25
CA ARG A 76 -26.56 -1.14 -24.20
C ARG A 76 -27.07 -1.77 -25.49
N LEU A 77 -27.90 -2.80 -25.39
CA LEU A 77 -28.50 -3.44 -26.57
C LEU A 77 -29.38 -2.47 -27.36
N PHE A 78 -30.21 -1.67 -26.68
CA PHE A 78 -31.00 -0.62 -27.33
C PHE A 78 -30.11 0.41 -28.03
N SER A 79 -29.05 0.85 -27.36
CA SER A 79 -28.04 1.75 -27.91
C SER A 79 -27.37 1.17 -29.16
N MET A 80 -27.04 -0.12 -29.16
CA MET A 80 -26.48 -0.80 -30.33
C MET A 80 -27.49 -0.85 -31.47
N LEU A 81 -28.72 -1.30 -31.20
CA LEU A 81 -29.78 -1.36 -32.21
C LEU A 81 -30.03 0.02 -32.84
N HIS A 82 -30.05 1.07 -32.02
CA HIS A 82 -30.12 2.45 -32.46
C HIS A 82 -28.98 2.78 -33.44
N ASP A 83 -27.72 2.49 -33.08
CA ASP A 83 -26.54 2.71 -33.93
C ASP A 83 -26.63 1.96 -35.27
N TYR A 84 -26.95 0.67 -35.23
CA TYR A 84 -27.04 -0.18 -36.43
C TYR A 84 -28.22 0.17 -37.33
N SER A 85 -29.33 0.66 -36.76
CA SER A 85 -30.49 1.14 -37.55
C SER A 85 -30.13 2.32 -38.44
N ALA A 86 -29.35 3.28 -37.94
CA ALA A 86 -28.92 4.46 -38.69
C ALA A 86 -27.95 4.10 -39.82
N LEU A 87 -27.01 3.20 -39.54
CA LEU A 87 -26.07 2.70 -40.54
C LEU A 87 -26.79 1.92 -41.65
N THR A 88 -27.77 1.09 -41.28
CA THR A 88 -28.60 0.35 -42.25
C THR A 88 -29.40 1.30 -43.12
N PHE A 89 -30.13 2.25 -42.51
CA PHE A 89 -30.94 3.21 -43.25
C PHE A 89 -30.10 4.04 -44.22
N GLY A 90 -28.95 4.54 -43.76
CA GLY A 90 -27.99 5.24 -44.61
C GLY A 90 -27.55 4.40 -45.80
N LEU A 91 -27.08 3.17 -45.58
CA LEU A 91 -26.58 2.31 -46.66
C LEU A 91 -27.67 1.87 -47.65
N VAL A 92 -28.92 1.69 -47.20
CA VAL A 92 -30.06 1.34 -48.07
C VAL A 92 -30.44 2.49 -48.98
N VAL A 93 -30.63 3.69 -48.43
CA VAL A 93 -31.13 4.87 -49.17
C VAL A 93 -30.01 5.57 -49.95
N GLY A 94 -28.80 5.59 -49.39
CA GLY A 94 -27.67 6.37 -49.92
C GLY A 94 -26.91 5.74 -51.08
N GLY A 95 -27.02 4.43 -51.29
CA GLY A 95 -26.40 3.74 -52.43
C GLY A 95 -24.85 3.81 -52.43
N PRO A 96 -24.21 3.76 -53.62
CA PRO A 96 -22.74 3.76 -53.74
C PRO A 96 -22.04 4.92 -53.03
N PRO A 97 -22.56 6.16 -53.09
CA PRO A 97 -21.93 7.28 -52.41
C PRO A 97 -21.82 7.13 -50.88
N LEU A 98 -22.62 6.26 -50.23
CA LEU A 98 -22.50 5.98 -48.79
C LEU A 98 -21.63 4.76 -48.44
N LEU A 99 -20.87 4.21 -49.38
CA LEU A 99 -19.92 3.14 -49.10
C LEU A 99 -18.95 3.44 -47.93
N PRO A 100 -18.44 4.68 -47.72
CA PRO A 100 -17.58 4.99 -46.56
C PRO A 100 -18.24 4.77 -45.19
N VAL A 101 -19.57 4.74 -45.10
CA VAL A 101 -20.31 4.44 -43.87
C VAL A 101 -20.04 3.01 -43.38
N TYR A 102 -19.62 2.10 -44.27
CA TYR A 102 -19.14 0.78 -43.87
C TYR A 102 -17.94 0.84 -42.91
N GLY A 103 -17.03 1.81 -43.09
CA GLY A 103 -15.94 2.02 -42.14
C GLY A 103 -16.44 2.34 -40.73
N VAL A 104 -17.54 3.10 -40.64
CA VAL A 104 -18.24 3.39 -39.37
C VAL A 104 -18.91 2.14 -38.81
N LEU A 105 -19.51 1.29 -39.65
CA LEU A 105 -20.09 0.01 -39.23
C LEU A 105 -19.04 -0.89 -38.57
N LEU A 106 -17.87 -1.06 -39.20
CA LEU A 106 -16.77 -1.82 -38.62
C LEU A 106 -16.26 -1.19 -37.31
N TRP A 107 -16.08 0.13 -37.29
CA TRP A 107 -15.63 0.86 -36.11
C TRP A 107 -16.59 0.71 -34.93
N VAL A 108 -17.90 0.85 -35.17
CA VAL A 108 -18.95 0.64 -34.15
C VAL A 108 -18.91 -0.80 -33.65
N THR A 109 -18.73 -1.77 -34.54
CA THR A 109 -18.64 -3.19 -34.20
C THR A 109 -17.47 -3.49 -33.27
N VAL A 110 -16.26 -3.08 -33.68
CA VAL A 110 -15.04 -3.25 -32.89
C VAL A 110 -15.11 -2.46 -31.57
N GLY A 111 -15.58 -1.21 -31.63
CA GLY A 111 -15.69 -0.32 -30.49
C GLY A 111 -16.60 -0.89 -29.39
N ASN A 112 -17.70 -1.53 -29.75
CA ASN A 112 -18.57 -2.22 -28.80
C ASN A 112 -17.85 -3.40 -28.12
N GLY A 113 -17.05 -4.17 -28.87
CA GLY A 113 -16.25 -5.25 -28.30
C GLY A 113 -15.15 -4.78 -27.37
N LEU A 114 -14.42 -3.72 -27.73
CA LEU A 114 -13.37 -3.14 -26.90
C LEU A 114 -13.93 -2.55 -25.59
N ARG A 115 -15.10 -1.90 -25.65
CA ARG A 115 -15.70 -1.22 -24.49
C ARG A 115 -16.45 -2.17 -23.56
N TYR A 116 -17.18 -3.14 -24.11
CA TYR A 116 -18.09 -3.97 -23.33
C TYR A 116 -17.68 -5.44 -23.27
N GLY A 117 -16.65 -5.85 -24.02
CA GLY A 117 -16.05 -7.17 -24.00
C GLY A 117 -16.54 -8.10 -25.11
N SER A 118 -15.96 -9.31 -25.11
CA SER A 118 -16.13 -10.33 -26.16
C SER A 118 -17.60 -10.67 -26.48
N ARG A 119 -18.48 -10.78 -25.47
CA ARG A 119 -19.91 -11.06 -25.70
C ARG A 119 -20.58 -9.98 -26.54
N TYR A 120 -20.30 -8.72 -26.26
CA TYR A 120 -20.84 -7.59 -27.01
C TYR A 120 -20.20 -7.45 -28.39
N LEU A 121 -18.94 -7.89 -28.56
CA LEU A 121 -18.33 -8.00 -29.89
C LEU A 121 -19.09 -9.00 -30.75
N THR A 122 -19.42 -10.19 -30.23
CA THR A 122 -20.20 -11.20 -30.96
C THR A 122 -21.59 -10.70 -31.34
N ILE A 123 -22.29 -10.05 -30.41
CA ILE A 123 -23.61 -9.45 -30.68
C ILE A 123 -23.50 -8.37 -31.76
N ALA A 124 -22.51 -7.48 -31.64
CA ALA A 124 -22.27 -6.40 -32.59
C ALA A 124 -21.94 -6.94 -33.99
N THR A 125 -21.12 -8.00 -34.09
CA THR A 125 -20.84 -8.67 -35.36
C THR A 125 -22.11 -9.27 -35.96
N GLY A 126 -22.96 -9.91 -35.15
CA GLY A 126 -24.26 -10.41 -35.60
C GLY A 126 -25.15 -9.30 -36.16
N LEU A 127 -25.26 -8.18 -35.44
CA LEU A 127 -26.02 -7.00 -35.90
C LEU A 127 -25.44 -6.42 -37.18
N ALA A 128 -24.11 -6.32 -37.31
CA ALA A 128 -23.44 -5.84 -38.52
C ALA A 128 -23.73 -6.72 -39.74
N LEU A 129 -23.69 -8.05 -39.57
CA LEU A 129 -24.04 -9.01 -40.63
C LEU A 129 -25.52 -8.92 -41.00
N CYS A 130 -26.42 -8.74 -40.03
CA CYS A 130 -27.83 -8.47 -40.31
C CYS A 130 -28.02 -7.17 -41.10
N CYS A 131 -27.28 -6.10 -40.76
CA CYS A 131 -27.31 -4.85 -41.53
C CYS A 131 -26.90 -5.09 -42.99
N LEU A 132 -25.78 -5.78 -43.21
CA LEU A 132 -25.30 -6.10 -44.56
C LEU A 132 -26.29 -6.97 -45.34
N ALA A 133 -26.93 -7.94 -44.69
CA ALA A 133 -27.98 -8.76 -45.30
C ALA A 133 -29.19 -7.90 -45.71
N ILE A 134 -29.69 -7.03 -44.83
CA ILE A 134 -30.81 -6.12 -45.13
C ILE A 134 -30.45 -5.19 -46.29
N VAL A 135 -29.28 -4.56 -46.25
CA VAL A 135 -28.78 -3.67 -47.31
C VAL A 135 -28.72 -4.39 -48.65
N THR A 136 -28.20 -5.63 -48.66
CA THR A 136 -28.07 -6.44 -49.88
C THR A 136 -29.43 -6.88 -50.41
N LEU A 137 -30.37 -7.26 -49.56
CA LEU A 137 -31.69 -7.75 -49.99
C LEU A 137 -32.61 -6.64 -50.49
N THR A 138 -32.48 -5.43 -49.93
CA THR A 138 -33.39 -4.30 -50.20
C THR A 138 -32.92 -3.40 -51.33
N SER A 139 -31.62 -3.33 -51.61
CA SER A 139 -31.05 -2.42 -52.61
C SER A 139 -30.56 -3.15 -53.85
N SER A 140 -31.01 -2.72 -55.04
CA SER A 140 -30.63 -3.32 -56.32
C SER A 140 -29.12 -3.25 -56.58
N TYR A 141 -28.50 -2.10 -56.27
CA TYR A 141 -27.07 -1.86 -56.47
C TYR A 141 -26.20 -2.92 -55.79
N TRP A 142 -26.48 -3.25 -54.53
CA TRP A 142 -25.67 -4.18 -53.76
C TRP A 142 -25.80 -5.62 -54.26
N ARG A 143 -26.98 -6.01 -54.78
CA ARG A 143 -27.18 -7.33 -55.40
C ARG A 143 -26.36 -7.50 -56.67
N GLU A 144 -26.16 -6.44 -57.43
CA GLU A 144 -25.36 -6.45 -58.67
C GLU A 144 -23.85 -6.50 -58.41
N GLN A 145 -23.40 -6.30 -57.16
CA GLN A 145 -21.98 -6.23 -56.78
C GLN A 145 -21.59 -7.35 -55.79
N PRO A 146 -21.65 -8.64 -56.20
CA PRO A 146 -21.46 -9.77 -55.29
C PRO A 146 -20.07 -9.80 -54.64
N TYR A 147 -19.02 -9.38 -55.36
CA TYR A 147 -17.66 -9.34 -54.84
C TYR A 147 -17.48 -8.26 -53.76
N LEU A 148 -18.13 -7.09 -53.92
CA LEU A 148 -18.10 -6.04 -52.91
C LEU A 148 -18.79 -6.51 -51.63
N VAL A 149 -20.00 -7.08 -51.74
CA VAL A 149 -20.74 -7.64 -50.59
C VAL A 149 -19.92 -8.72 -49.90
N LEU A 150 -19.29 -9.63 -50.67
CA LEU A 150 -18.40 -10.64 -50.12
C LEU A 150 -17.23 -10.01 -49.34
N THR A 151 -16.58 -8.98 -49.88
CA THR A 151 -15.51 -8.25 -49.16
C THR A 151 -16.03 -7.65 -47.86
N LEU A 152 -17.22 -7.04 -47.85
CA LEU A 152 -17.80 -6.46 -46.62
C LEU A 152 -18.13 -7.54 -45.58
N VAL A 153 -18.75 -8.65 -45.99
CA VAL A 153 -19.07 -9.76 -45.08
C VAL A 153 -17.79 -10.38 -44.51
N VAL A 154 -16.80 -10.67 -45.36
CA VAL A 154 -15.52 -11.25 -44.95
C VAL A 154 -14.79 -10.33 -43.99
N THR A 155 -14.70 -9.04 -44.28
CA THR A 155 -14.03 -8.08 -43.37
C THR A 155 -14.81 -7.87 -42.07
N THR A 156 -16.15 -7.94 -42.09
CA THR A 156 -17.02 -7.91 -40.89
C THR A 156 -16.86 -9.15 -40.02
N LEU A 157 -16.40 -10.28 -40.58
CA LEU A 157 -16.06 -11.47 -39.80
C LEU A 157 -14.62 -11.44 -39.28
N ILE A 158 -13.65 -11.18 -40.17
CA ILE A 158 -12.22 -11.28 -39.87
C ILE A 158 -11.79 -10.23 -38.84
N VAL A 159 -12.18 -8.96 -39.02
CA VAL A 159 -11.70 -7.87 -38.15
C VAL A 159 -12.16 -8.08 -36.69
N PRO A 160 -13.46 -8.29 -36.40
CA PRO A 160 -13.90 -8.62 -35.05
C PRO A 160 -13.30 -9.92 -34.50
N ALA A 161 -13.14 -10.97 -35.32
CA ALA A 161 -12.52 -12.21 -34.87
C ALA A 161 -11.07 -12.00 -34.41
N TYR A 162 -10.28 -11.24 -35.16
CA TYR A 162 -8.91 -10.89 -34.80
C TYR A 162 -8.86 -10.06 -33.52
N VAL A 163 -9.71 -9.03 -33.39
CA VAL A 163 -9.82 -8.22 -32.16
C VAL A 163 -10.19 -9.08 -30.96
N ASN A 164 -11.07 -10.07 -31.12
CA ASN A 164 -11.45 -10.97 -30.04
C ASN A 164 -10.26 -11.80 -29.52
N VAL A 165 -9.38 -12.26 -30.43
CA VAL A 165 -8.15 -12.95 -30.06
C VAL A 165 -7.21 -12.03 -29.29
N LEU A 166 -7.00 -10.79 -29.76
CA LEU A 166 -6.16 -9.81 -29.08
C LEU A 166 -6.69 -9.47 -27.67
N LEU A 167 -8.01 -9.28 -27.54
CA LEU A 167 -8.66 -9.04 -26.25
C LEU A 167 -8.46 -10.22 -25.29
N ALA A 168 -8.58 -11.45 -25.78
CA ALA A 168 -8.36 -12.65 -24.97
C ALA A 168 -6.90 -12.77 -24.52
N GLN A 169 -5.94 -12.48 -25.40
CA GLN A 169 -4.51 -12.49 -25.06
C GLN A 169 -4.17 -11.41 -24.03
N ALA A 170 -4.63 -10.17 -24.23
CA ALA A 170 -4.40 -9.07 -23.30
C ALA A 170 -4.98 -9.38 -21.90
N LYS A 171 -6.19 -9.96 -21.86
CA LYS A 171 -6.82 -10.37 -20.61
C LYS A 171 -6.02 -11.46 -19.89
N ARG A 172 -5.59 -12.50 -20.60
CA ARG A 172 -4.77 -13.58 -20.02
C ARG A 172 -3.43 -13.06 -19.49
N ALA A 173 -2.76 -12.19 -20.23
CA ALA A 173 -1.50 -11.59 -19.81
C ALA A 173 -1.68 -10.76 -18.52
N SER A 174 -2.74 -9.95 -18.45
CA SER A 174 -3.07 -9.17 -17.25
C SER A 174 -3.43 -10.06 -16.05
N GLU A 175 -4.18 -11.14 -16.26
CA GLU A 175 -4.52 -12.10 -15.20
C GLU A 175 -3.28 -12.84 -14.69
N ALA A 176 -2.39 -13.26 -15.59
CA ALA A 176 -1.12 -13.92 -15.24
C ALA A 176 -0.19 -13.00 -14.44
N GLU A 177 -0.07 -11.74 -14.86
CA GLU A 177 0.72 -10.71 -14.15
C GLU A 177 0.18 -10.46 -12.73
N ARG A 178 -1.15 -10.30 -12.59
CA ARG A 178 -1.79 -10.14 -11.29
C ARG A 178 -1.61 -11.36 -10.39
N ALA A 179 -1.76 -12.56 -10.95
CA ALA A 179 -1.56 -13.80 -10.21
C ALA A 179 -0.11 -13.94 -9.72
N ALA A 180 0.87 -13.61 -10.57
CA ALA A 180 2.28 -13.62 -10.21
C ALA A 180 2.59 -12.61 -9.09
N ASN A 181 2.07 -11.38 -9.18
CA ASN A 181 2.25 -10.36 -8.14
C ASN A 181 1.62 -10.76 -6.80
N LEU A 182 0.43 -11.37 -6.83
CA LEU A 182 -0.22 -11.85 -5.62
C LEU A 182 0.56 -13.01 -4.98
N ALA A 183 1.04 -13.95 -5.80
CA ALA A 183 1.87 -15.06 -5.34
C ALA A 183 3.19 -14.56 -4.72
N LYS A 184 3.87 -13.63 -5.40
CA LYS A 184 5.09 -12.97 -4.90
C LYS A 184 4.82 -12.27 -3.55
N SER A 185 3.73 -11.51 -3.45
CA SER A 185 3.36 -10.82 -2.21
C SER A 185 3.11 -11.80 -1.05
N ARG A 186 2.38 -12.90 -1.31
CA ARG A 186 2.08 -13.91 -0.29
C ARG A 186 3.34 -14.66 0.16
N PHE A 187 4.19 -15.04 -0.78
CA PHE A 187 5.47 -15.69 -0.48
C PHE A 187 6.34 -14.80 0.43
N LEU A 188 6.41 -13.51 0.15
CA LEU A 188 7.21 -12.57 0.93
C LEU A 188 6.61 -12.32 2.32
N ALA A 189 5.28 -12.27 2.44
CA ALA A 189 4.62 -12.17 3.74
C ALA A 189 4.86 -13.42 4.60
N GLN A 190 4.79 -14.63 4.03
CA GLN A 190 5.09 -15.86 4.73
C GLN A 190 6.56 -15.92 5.16
N ALA A 191 7.48 -15.63 4.24
CA ALA A 191 8.91 -15.58 4.53
C ALA A 191 9.24 -14.54 5.62
N SER A 192 8.50 -13.42 5.68
CA SER A 192 8.62 -12.46 6.79
C SER A 192 8.33 -13.08 8.14
N HIS A 193 7.26 -13.87 8.21
CA HIS A 193 6.80 -14.44 9.45
C HIS A 193 7.84 -15.45 9.95
N ASP A 194 8.20 -16.38 9.07
CA ASP A 194 9.11 -17.50 9.35
C ASP A 194 10.53 -17.04 9.73
N LEU A 195 10.96 -15.85 9.27
CA LEU A 195 12.28 -15.27 9.61
C LEU A 195 12.23 -14.36 10.85
N ARG A 196 11.07 -13.78 11.18
CA ARG A 196 10.93 -12.90 12.34
C ARG A 196 10.94 -13.67 13.66
N GLN A 197 10.30 -14.83 13.68
CA GLN A 197 10.25 -15.72 14.86
C GLN A 197 11.64 -16.13 15.37
N PRO A 198 12.55 -16.69 14.54
CA PRO A 198 13.87 -17.07 15.03
C PRO A 198 14.68 -15.86 15.49
N ILE A 199 14.60 -14.71 14.81
CA ILE A 199 15.29 -13.49 15.24
C ILE A 199 14.77 -13.00 16.60
N HIS A 200 13.45 -13.04 16.81
CA HIS A 200 12.84 -12.67 18.08
C HIS A 200 13.32 -13.59 19.21
N SER A 201 13.28 -14.91 18.99
CA SER A 201 13.73 -15.90 19.97
C SER A 201 15.21 -15.72 20.34
N ILE A 202 16.10 -15.56 19.35
CA ILE A 202 17.53 -15.35 19.63
C ILE A 202 17.74 -14.03 20.39
N SER A 203 16.97 -12.97 20.10
CA SER A 203 17.05 -11.70 20.85
C SER A 203 16.69 -11.89 22.33
N LEU A 204 15.64 -12.66 22.62
CA LEU A 204 15.22 -12.98 23.99
C LEU A 204 16.26 -13.86 24.73
N PHE A 205 16.84 -14.86 24.06
CA PHE A 205 17.91 -15.67 24.64
C PHE A 205 19.17 -14.85 24.92
N THR A 206 19.51 -13.90 24.04
CA THR A 206 20.65 -13.01 24.24
C THR A 206 20.43 -12.08 25.44
N ALA A 207 19.21 -11.58 25.63
CA ALA A 207 18.83 -10.84 26.84
C ALA A 207 18.97 -11.69 28.12
N CYS A 208 18.55 -12.96 28.08
CA CYS A 208 18.73 -13.88 29.20
C CYS A 208 20.21 -14.11 29.53
N LEU A 209 21.08 -14.24 28.52
CA LEU A 209 22.52 -14.39 28.75
C LEU A 209 23.13 -13.15 29.40
N ARG A 210 22.69 -11.94 29.01
CA ARG A 210 23.22 -10.68 29.54
C ARG A 210 23.01 -10.51 31.05
N ASP A 211 21.87 -11.01 31.53
CA ASP A 211 21.48 -10.96 32.95
C ASP A 211 22.10 -12.10 33.79
N ALA A 212 22.88 -13.00 33.19
CA ALA A 212 23.65 -14.01 33.93
C ALA A 212 24.95 -13.41 34.52
N GLU A 213 25.52 -14.09 35.54
CA GLU A 213 26.85 -13.80 36.07
C GLU A 213 27.93 -14.23 35.08
N LEU A 214 28.11 -13.43 34.05
CA LEU A 214 29.12 -13.63 33.00
C LEU A 214 30.42 -12.91 33.34
N GLY A 215 31.54 -13.50 32.91
CA GLY A 215 32.82 -12.80 32.81
C GLY A 215 32.77 -11.62 31.81
N GLN A 216 33.81 -10.79 31.81
CA GLN A 216 33.84 -9.59 30.96
C GLN A 216 33.85 -9.92 29.46
N ASP A 217 34.49 -11.02 29.06
CA ASP A 217 34.61 -11.40 27.65
C ASP A 217 33.32 -12.05 27.12
N GLU A 218 32.64 -12.86 27.94
CA GLU A 218 31.34 -13.43 27.61
C GLU A 218 30.25 -12.35 27.48
N ARG A 219 30.27 -11.32 28.35
CA ARG A 219 29.36 -10.15 28.22
C ARG A 219 29.57 -9.40 26.91
N ARG A 220 30.83 -9.19 26.50
CA ARG A 220 31.16 -8.54 25.22
C ARG A 220 30.69 -9.34 24.01
N LEU A 221 30.79 -10.67 24.07
CA LEU A 221 30.28 -11.57 23.03
C LEU A 221 28.75 -11.52 22.93
N VAL A 222 28.05 -11.57 24.07
CA VAL A 222 26.59 -11.44 24.15
C VAL A 222 26.11 -10.09 23.60
N ASP A 223 26.75 -8.99 23.98
CA ASP A 223 26.44 -7.65 23.45
C ASP A 223 26.68 -7.56 21.92
N SER A 224 27.67 -8.29 21.40
CA SER A 224 27.97 -8.33 19.96
C SER A 224 26.95 -9.18 19.19
N ILE A 225 26.48 -10.28 19.78
CA ILE A 225 25.41 -11.11 19.23
C ILE A 225 24.10 -10.31 19.17
N ASP A 226 23.76 -9.58 20.23
CA ASP A 226 22.54 -8.76 20.30
C ASP A 226 22.52 -7.68 19.22
N LYS A 227 23.64 -6.96 19.04
CA LYS A 227 23.81 -5.97 17.96
C LYS A 227 23.69 -6.59 16.57
N SER A 228 24.26 -7.77 16.37
CA SER A 228 24.22 -8.48 15.10
C SER A 228 22.80 -8.93 14.77
N LEU A 229 22.07 -9.44 15.75
CA LEU A 229 20.66 -9.82 15.63
C LEU A 229 19.78 -8.64 15.34
N HIS A 230 19.97 -7.52 16.04
CA HIS A 230 19.23 -6.29 15.78
C HIS A 230 19.46 -5.80 14.35
N SER A 231 20.71 -5.86 13.87
CA SER A 231 21.05 -5.51 12.49
C SER A 231 20.38 -6.43 11.47
N VAL A 232 20.38 -7.75 11.70
CA VAL A 232 19.69 -8.72 10.84
C VAL A 232 18.17 -8.53 10.87
N ALA A 233 17.58 -8.29 12.04
CA ALA A 233 16.16 -7.97 12.20
C ALA A 233 15.74 -6.75 11.37
N GLN A 234 16.54 -5.69 11.47
CA GLN A 234 16.32 -4.45 10.76
C GLN A 234 16.49 -4.64 9.24
N LEU A 235 17.47 -5.43 8.79
CA LEU A 235 17.65 -5.79 7.39
C LEU A 235 16.46 -6.55 6.82
N PHE A 236 15.95 -7.54 7.54
CA PHE A 236 14.76 -8.27 7.11
C PHE A 236 13.54 -7.37 7.05
N ARG A 237 13.27 -6.62 8.12
CA ARG A 237 12.16 -5.66 8.16
C ARG A 237 12.24 -4.68 6.99
N SER A 238 13.44 -4.17 6.67
CA SER A 238 13.70 -3.30 5.52
C SER A 238 13.41 -3.95 4.16
N ILE A 239 13.82 -5.21 3.95
CA ILE A 239 13.53 -5.96 2.71
C ILE A 239 12.03 -6.21 2.58
N LEU A 240 11.34 -6.47 3.67
CA LEU A 240 9.92 -6.83 3.68
C LEU A 240 9.03 -5.60 3.52
N ASP A 241 9.39 -4.49 4.16
CA ASP A 241 8.76 -3.20 3.94
C ASP A 241 8.91 -2.79 2.46
N MET A 242 10.10 -2.98 1.88
CA MET A 242 10.36 -2.72 0.46
C MET A 242 9.38 -3.47 -0.45
N TYR A 243 9.22 -4.78 -0.27
CA TYR A 243 8.31 -5.57 -1.11
C TYR A 243 6.82 -5.35 -0.81
N SER A 244 6.47 -4.96 0.42
CA SER A 244 5.09 -4.62 0.80
C SER A 244 4.67 -3.27 0.21
N LEU A 245 5.61 -2.34 0.06
CA LEU A 245 5.42 -1.03 -0.59
C LEU A 245 5.17 -1.16 -2.09
N ASP A 246 5.84 -2.09 -2.78
CA ASP A 246 5.65 -2.33 -4.23
C ASP A 246 4.23 -2.79 -4.59
N GLY A 247 3.51 -3.40 -3.64
CA GLY A 247 2.14 -3.87 -3.83
C GLY A 247 1.04 -2.83 -3.59
N GLY A 248 1.38 -1.60 -3.16
CA GLY A 248 0.41 -0.55 -2.82
C GLY A 248 -0.49 -0.88 -1.62
N LYS A 249 -0.14 -1.89 -0.81
CA LYS A 249 -0.97 -2.38 0.31
C LYS A 249 -0.74 -1.65 1.64
N VAL A 250 0.32 -0.86 1.75
CA VAL A 250 0.64 -0.08 2.95
C VAL A 250 0.08 1.33 2.76
N ALA A 251 -0.89 1.73 3.57
CA ALA A 251 -1.44 3.09 3.55
C ALA A 251 -0.93 3.85 4.80
N PRO A 252 -0.28 5.02 4.64
CA PRO A 252 0.26 5.78 5.77
C PRO A 252 -0.88 6.30 6.66
N ARG A 253 -0.71 6.18 7.97
CA ARG A 253 -1.70 6.65 8.95
C ARG A 253 -1.33 8.01 9.48
N LEU A 254 -1.83 9.04 8.80
CA LEU A 254 -1.58 10.42 9.16
C LEU A 254 -2.24 10.78 10.50
N GLN A 255 -1.43 11.22 11.46
CA GLN A 255 -1.88 11.74 12.74
C GLN A 255 -1.03 12.94 13.18
N PRO A 256 -1.50 13.76 14.14
CA PRO A 256 -0.68 14.80 14.74
C PRO A 256 0.51 14.21 15.49
N VAL A 257 1.72 14.62 15.12
CA VAL A 257 2.99 14.16 15.72
C VAL A 257 3.79 15.36 16.21
N SER A 258 4.19 15.33 17.49
CA SER A 258 5.14 16.30 18.05
C SER A 258 6.54 16.02 17.49
N VAL A 259 7.06 16.93 16.67
CA VAL A 259 8.38 16.78 16.05
C VAL A 259 9.48 16.83 17.11
N SER A 260 9.30 17.64 18.16
CA SER A 260 10.26 17.77 19.25
C SER A 260 10.44 16.47 20.03
N GLU A 261 9.36 15.77 20.32
CA GLU A 261 9.39 14.51 21.06
C GLU A 261 9.94 13.38 20.21
N LEU A 262 9.42 13.24 18.98
CA LEU A 262 9.88 12.22 18.05
C LEU A 262 11.40 12.30 17.84
N LEU A 263 11.92 13.51 17.56
CA LEU A 263 13.35 13.69 17.36
C LEU A 263 14.14 13.58 18.67
N GLY A 264 13.56 13.98 19.80
CA GLY A 264 14.16 13.80 21.13
C GLY A 264 14.39 12.32 21.46
N GLU A 265 13.34 11.50 21.35
CA GLU A 265 13.39 10.05 21.57
C GLU A 265 14.41 9.37 20.65
N LEU A 266 14.42 9.71 19.36
CA LEU A 266 15.39 9.15 18.41
C LEU A 266 16.84 9.53 18.77
N VAL A 267 17.09 10.77 19.21
CA VAL A 267 18.43 11.18 19.65
C VAL A 267 18.86 10.41 20.90
N GLU A 268 17.96 10.23 21.86
CA GLU A 268 18.21 9.45 23.08
C GLU A 268 18.50 7.97 22.79
N GLN A 269 17.69 7.35 21.93
CA GLN A 269 17.89 5.96 21.48
C GLN A 269 19.26 5.75 20.82
N ASN A 270 19.77 6.76 20.11
CA ASN A 270 21.07 6.69 19.43
C ASN A 270 22.23 7.22 20.30
N ALA A 271 22.00 7.64 21.55
CA ALA A 271 23.03 8.27 22.37
C ALA A 271 24.22 7.33 22.65
N GLN A 272 24.00 6.02 22.82
CA GLN A 272 25.09 5.06 23.02
C GLN A 272 25.89 4.84 21.74
N ALA A 273 25.22 4.69 20.59
CA ALA A 273 25.88 4.56 19.30
C ALA A 273 26.69 5.82 18.96
N ALA A 274 26.16 7.00 19.26
CA ALA A 274 26.85 8.28 19.10
C ALA A 274 28.11 8.35 19.96
N ARG A 275 28.05 7.94 21.23
CA ARG A 275 29.22 7.86 22.11
C ARG A 275 30.29 6.93 21.57
N TRP A 276 29.92 5.74 21.08
CA TRP A 276 30.89 4.82 20.47
C TRP A 276 31.50 5.36 19.18
N ALA A 277 30.72 6.07 18.37
CA ALA A 277 31.21 6.72 17.16
C ALA A 277 31.96 8.04 17.44
N GLY A 278 32.01 8.53 18.68
CA GLY A 278 32.61 9.83 19.02
C GLY A 278 31.86 11.04 18.44
N VAL A 279 30.54 10.91 18.22
CA VAL A 279 29.69 11.93 17.59
C VAL A 279 28.86 12.67 18.64
N ASP A 280 28.93 14.00 18.62
CA ASP A 280 28.03 14.90 19.37
C ASP A 280 26.78 15.18 18.52
N ILE A 281 25.61 14.66 18.94
CA ILE A 281 24.32 14.89 18.26
C ILE A 281 23.67 16.13 18.85
N ARG A 282 23.50 17.16 18.03
CA ARG A 282 22.80 18.38 18.42
C ARG A 282 21.38 18.36 17.87
N LEU A 283 20.40 18.51 18.75
CA LEU A 283 18.99 18.65 18.38
C LEU A 283 18.58 20.13 18.34
N ARG A 284 17.95 20.56 17.24
CA ARG A 284 17.42 21.92 17.07
C ARG A 284 16.01 21.90 16.49
N VAL A 285 15.01 21.98 17.35
CA VAL A 285 13.60 22.03 16.96
C VAL A 285 12.98 23.31 17.54
N PRO A 286 12.18 24.07 16.77
CA PRO A 286 11.37 25.15 17.33
C PRO A 286 10.39 24.60 18.38
N GLY A 287 10.03 25.40 19.38
CA GLY A 287 9.06 24.97 20.39
C GLY A 287 7.69 24.67 19.78
N ASP A 288 7.04 23.59 20.26
CA ASP A 288 5.66 23.19 19.96
C ASP A 288 5.32 22.99 18.47
N VAL A 289 6.12 22.20 17.75
CA VAL A 289 5.88 21.86 16.35
C VAL A 289 5.12 20.54 16.22
N HIS A 290 3.91 20.60 15.68
CA HIS A 290 3.09 19.44 15.36
C HIS A 290 2.89 19.31 13.85
N VAL A 291 3.08 18.08 13.32
CA VAL A 291 2.91 17.78 11.89
C VAL A 291 1.95 16.61 11.68
N SER A 292 1.23 16.62 10.55
CA SER A 292 0.40 15.49 10.13
C SER A 292 1.25 14.47 9.38
N CYS A 293 1.63 13.37 10.03
CA CYS A 293 2.38 12.28 9.41
C CYS A 293 2.11 10.94 10.11
N ASP A 294 2.63 9.86 9.53
CA ASP A 294 2.73 8.58 10.23
C ASP A 294 4.01 8.59 11.09
N PRO A 295 3.93 8.52 12.43
CA PRO A 295 5.12 8.62 13.29
C PRO A 295 6.09 7.47 13.09
N ASN A 296 5.62 6.26 12.79
CA ASN A 296 6.46 5.07 12.65
C ASN A 296 7.27 5.15 11.37
N LEU A 297 6.62 5.57 10.28
CA LEU A 297 7.29 5.77 9.00
C LEU A 297 8.27 6.96 9.06
N LEU A 298 7.87 8.05 9.70
CA LEU A 298 8.75 9.22 9.88
C LEU A 298 9.95 8.88 10.79
N ALA A 299 9.74 8.18 11.90
CA ALA A 299 10.81 7.69 12.77
C ALA A 299 11.78 6.81 11.99
N THR A 300 11.26 5.88 11.19
CA THR A 300 12.06 4.99 10.34
C THR A 300 12.91 5.78 9.36
N MET A 301 12.34 6.80 8.70
CA MET A 301 13.10 7.66 7.79
C MET A 301 14.24 8.37 8.52
N VAL A 302 13.95 9.04 9.63
CA VAL A 302 14.94 9.81 10.40
C VAL A 302 16.02 8.90 11.00
N GLN A 303 15.65 7.72 11.53
CA GLN A 303 16.58 6.73 12.07
C GLN A 303 17.58 6.26 10.99
N ASN A 304 17.12 6.01 9.77
CA ASN A 304 18.00 5.65 8.65
C ASN A 304 18.98 6.79 8.32
N LEU A 305 18.57 8.05 8.43
CA LEU A 305 19.46 9.20 8.21
C LEU A 305 20.49 9.36 9.34
N ILE A 306 20.05 9.24 10.61
CA ILE A 306 20.92 9.30 11.79
C ILE A 306 21.96 8.17 11.75
N SER A 307 21.54 6.94 11.47
CA SER A 307 22.44 5.79 11.37
C SER A 307 23.49 5.98 10.27
N ASN A 308 23.09 6.46 9.09
CA ASN A 308 24.05 6.78 8.03
C ASN A 308 25.05 7.86 8.47
N ALA A 309 24.58 8.93 9.10
CA ALA A 309 25.47 10.00 9.55
C ALA A 309 26.48 9.53 10.62
N LEU A 310 26.05 8.75 11.62
CA LEU A 310 26.94 8.16 12.63
C LEU A 310 28.01 7.27 12.01
N LYS A 311 27.63 6.51 10.98
CA LYS A 311 28.49 5.56 10.28
C LYS A 311 29.51 6.23 9.36
N TYR A 312 29.13 7.28 8.65
CA TYR A 312 29.96 7.93 7.63
C TYR A 312 30.65 9.22 8.10
N ALA A 313 30.36 9.68 9.32
CA ALA A 313 30.98 10.84 9.95
C ALA A 313 31.44 10.59 11.41
N PRO A 314 32.13 9.47 11.72
CA PRO A 314 32.61 9.22 13.08
C PRO A 314 33.54 10.34 13.56
N GLY A 315 33.49 10.64 14.86
CA GLY A 315 34.32 11.66 15.51
C GLY A 315 33.93 13.11 15.22
N LYS A 316 32.84 13.36 14.47
CA LYS A 316 32.42 14.71 14.07
C LYS A 316 31.01 15.02 14.55
N PRO A 317 30.69 16.29 14.87
CA PRO A 317 29.35 16.65 15.31
C PRO A 317 28.32 16.50 14.19
N MET A 318 27.12 16.08 14.57
CA MET A 318 25.94 15.96 13.72
C MET A 318 24.84 16.90 14.22
N LEU A 319 24.07 17.47 13.30
CA LEU A 319 22.89 18.29 13.62
C LEU A 319 21.63 17.60 13.12
N VAL A 320 20.68 17.36 14.01
CA VAL A 320 19.30 17.00 13.69
C VAL A 320 18.44 18.23 13.95
N ALA A 321 17.78 18.74 12.92
CA ALA A 321 17.03 19.98 13.01
C ALA A 321 15.65 19.89 12.37
N CYS A 322 14.72 20.70 12.85
CA CYS A 322 13.46 20.98 12.16
C CYS A 322 13.39 22.48 11.84
N ARG A 323 12.97 22.83 10.63
CA ARG A 323 12.75 24.22 10.23
C ARG A 323 11.59 24.37 9.26
N ARG A 324 11.00 25.57 9.22
CA ARG A 324 9.92 25.88 8.29
C ARG A 324 10.49 26.12 6.88
N ARG A 325 9.89 25.51 5.86
CA ARG A 325 10.33 25.61 4.46
C ARG A 325 9.17 25.37 3.51
N ASN A 326 9.05 26.17 2.44
CA ASN A 326 8.04 26.02 1.37
C ASN A 326 6.59 25.88 1.87
N GLY A 327 6.21 26.59 2.94
CA GLY A 327 4.85 26.53 3.50
C GLY A 327 4.59 25.34 4.44
N GLY A 328 5.53 24.41 4.60
CA GLY A 328 5.48 23.31 5.57
C GLY A 328 6.71 23.27 6.49
N TRP A 329 6.90 22.13 7.15
CA TRP A 329 8.06 21.82 7.97
C TRP A 329 9.02 20.89 7.23
N SER A 330 10.30 21.03 7.55
CA SER A 330 11.36 20.17 7.05
C SER A 330 12.20 19.66 8.21
N ILE A 331 12.44 18.35 8.23
CA ILE A 331 13.37 17.69 9.15
C ILE A 331 14.67 17.43 8.39
N GLU A 332 15.79 17.85 8.97
CA GLU A 332 17.09 17.82 8.32
C GLU A 332 18.13 17.16 9.22
N VAL A 333 18.94 16.28 8.61
CA VAL A 333 20.11 15.66 9.25
C VAL A 333 21.35 16.14 8.51
N HIS A 334 22.27 16.78 9.23
CA HIS A 334 23.51 17.32 8.70
C HIS A 334 24.70 16.65 9.38
N ASP A 335 25.56 16.01 8.59
CA ASP A 335 26.83 15.44 9.03
C ASP A 335 28.02 16.18 8.43
N ARG A 336 29.19 16.00 9.04
CA ARG A 336 30.48 16.55 8.55
C ARG A 336 31.41 15.46 8.01
N GLY A 337 30.86 14.34 7.55
CA GLY A 337 31.58 13.14 7.15
C GLY A 337 32.39 13.28 5.87
N LYS A 338 32.70 12.14 5.24
CA LYS A 338 33.50 12.10 3.99
C LYS A 338 32.80 12.77 2.80
N GLY A 339 31.49 12.98 2.88
CA GLY A 339 30.68 13.47 1.78
C GLY A 339 30.61 12.48 0.60
N ILE A 340 29.76 12.79 -0.36
CA ILE A 340 29.45 11.97 -1.52
C ILE A 340 29.90 12.73 -2.76
N ALA A 341 30.62 12.07 -3.67
CA ALA A 341 31.02 12.69 -4.93
C ALA A 341 29.79 12.89 -5.85
N PRO A 342 29.74 13.96 -6.67
CA PRO A 342 28.55 14.30 -7.47
C PRO A 342 28.02 13.16 -8.34
N GLN A 343 28.92 12.39 -8.94
CA GLN A 343 28.61 11.23 -9.79
C GLN A 343 27.84 10.09 -9.09
N HIS A 344 27.81 10.08 -7.75
CA HIS A 344 27.11 9.06 -6.96
C HIS A 344 25.76 9.55 -6.43
N LEU A 345 25.50 10.87 -6.43
CA LEU A 345 24.31 11.46 -5.80
C LEU A 345 22.98 11.01 -6.44
N GLU A 346 22.98 10.67 -7.72
CA GLU A 346 21.79 10.15 -8.39
C GLU A 346 21.47 8.71 -7.94
N ASN A 347 22.51 7.92 -7.68
CA ASN A 347 22.39 6.48 -7.43
C ASN A 347 22.41 6.12 -5.95
N VAL A 348 22.70 7.06 -5.03
CA VAL A 348 22.75 6.75 -3.58
C VAL A 348 21.40 6.35 -2.98
N PHE A 349 20.31 6.59 -3.70
CA PHE A 349 18.99 6.11 -3.32
C PHE A 349 18.63 4.75 -3.95
N ASP A 350 19.48 4.21 -4.82
CA ASP A 350 19.27 2.92 -5.44
C ASP A 350 19.60 1.78 -4.50
N GLU A 351 18.86 0.69 -4.66
CA GLU A 351 18.96 -0.46 -3.80
C GLU A 351 20.32 -1.14 -3.97
N PHE A 352 20.93 -1.51 -2.85
CA PHE A 352 22.24 -2.16 -2.81
C PHE A 352 23.40 -1.31 -3.36
N TYR A 353 23.13 -0.05 -3.73
CA TYR A 353 24.15 0.84 -4.23
C TYR A 353 25.06 1.34 -3.10
N ARG A 354 26.38 1.18 -3.31
CA ARG A 354 27.40 1.64 -2.36
C ARG A 354 28.56 2.29 -3.11
N VAL A 355 28.99 3.45 -2.61
CA VAL A 355 30.24 4.08 -3.07
C VAL A 355 31.42 3.30 -2.51
N ARG A 356 31.98 2.37 -3.29
CA ARG A 356 33.15 1.57 -2.89
C ARG A 356 34.43 2.38 -3.12
N GLN A 357 35.19 2.65 -2.06
CA GLN A 357 36.57 3.16 -2.14
C GLN A 357 37.57 2.06 -1.75
N ALA A 358 38.79 2.11 -2.29
CA ALA A 358 39.83 1.09 -2.10
C ALA A 358 40.31 0.89 -0.64
N ARG A 359 39.81 1.67 0.33
CA ARG A 359 40.11 1.57 1.78
C ARG A 359 38.86 1.32 2.65
N ASP A 360 37.69 1.07 2.08
CA ASP A 360 36.40 1.00 2.78
C ASP A 360 36.05 -0.44 3.28
N HIS A 361 37.06 -1.30 3.49
CA HIS A 361 36.86 -2.73 3.83
C HIS A 361 36.11 -2.95 5.17
N ASP A 362 36.05 -1.94 6.05
CA ASP A 362 35.50 -2.09 7.41
C ASP A 362 34.13 -1.42 7.63
N ILE A 363 33.48 -0.88 6.58
CA ILE A 363 32.17 -0.22 6.73
C ILE A 363 31.03 -1.21 6.42
N GLU A 364 30.46 -1.84 7.46
CA GLU A 364 29.34 -2.81 7.37
C GLU A 364 28.02 -2.17 6.95
N GLY A 365 27.30 -2.72 5.94
CA GLY A 365 25.91 -2.33 5.64
C GLY A 365 25.46 -2.62 4.20
N VAL A 366 24.16 -2.89 4.02
CA VAL A 366 23.58 -3.46 2.79
C VAL A 366 23.26 -2.42 1.71
N GLY A 367 23.21 -1.12 2.05
CA GLY A 367 22.92 -0.05 1.08
C GLY A 367 21.42 0.17 0.84
N LEU A 368 20.57 -0.15 1.82
CA LEU A 368 19.11 0.00 1.72
C LEU A 368 18.57 1.27 2.39
N GLY A 369 19.31 1.86 3.34
CA GLY A 369 18.79 2.93 4.19
C GLY A 369 18.21 4.12 3.41
N LEU A 370 18.95 4.67 2.45
CA LEU A 370 18.45 5.80 1.64
C LEU A 370 17.34 5.38 0.67
N ALA A 371 17.37 4.15 0.13
CA ALA A 371 16.30 3.62 -0.70
C ALA A 371 14.96 3.52 0.06
N ILE A 372 15.00 3.12 1.34
CA ILE A 372 13.83 3.11 2.23
C ILE A 372 13.31 4.53 2.43
N VAL A 373 14.19 5.48 2.74
CA VAL A 373 13.79 6.89 2.90
C VAL A 373 13.09 7.37 1.63
N ARG A 374 13.65 7.12 0.44
CA ARG A 374 13.04 7.46 -0.87
C ARG A 374 11.65 6.86 -1.03
N ARG A 375 11.49 5.57 -0.77
CA ARG A 375 10.18 4.88 -0.90
C ARG A 375 9.15 5.41 0.09
N LEU A 376 9.52 5.59 1.36
CA LEU A 376 8.63 6.12 2.40
C LEU A 376 8.22 7.58 2.14
N SER A 377 9.11 8.40 1.59
CA SER A 377 8.76 9.76 1.17
C SER A 377 7.71 9.76 0.06
N GLY A 378 7.88 8.91 -0.97
CA GLY A 378 6.90 8.76 -2.04
C GLY A 378 5.55 8.28 -1.51
N LEU A 379 5.55 7.33 -0.56
CA LEU A 379 4.32 6.85 0.08
C LEU A 379 3.59 7.95 0.86
N MET A 380 4.33 8.76 1.63
CA MET A 380 3.77 9.84 2.44
C MET A 380 3.54 11.15 1.67
N GLY A 381 3.88 11.20 0.38
CA GLY A 381 3.80 12.43 -0.43
C GLY A 381 4.79 13.52 0.01
N LEU A 382 5.90 13.13 0.63
CA LEU A 382 6.97 14.02 1.09
C LEU A 382 8.09 14.10 0.04
N GLU A 383 8.83 15.20 0.05
CA GLU A 383 9.98 15.40 -0.83
C GLU A 383 11.29 15.15 -0.07
N ILE A 384 12.25 14.45 -0.67
CA ILE A 384 13.60 14.32 -0.10
C ILE A 384 14.58 15.15 -0.91
N ARG A 385 15.42 15.91 -0.21
CA ARG A 385 16.59 16.56 -0.81
C ARG A 385 17.86 16.08 -0.15
N ILE A 386 18.86 15.77 -0.97
CA ILE A 386 20.22 15.49 -0.52
C ILE A 386 21.17 16.51 -1.11
N ALA A 387 22.05 17.06 -0.27
CA ALA A 387 23.14 17.91 -0.68
C ALA A 387 24.42 17.40 -0.01
N SER A 388 25.40 17.00 -0.81
CA SER A 388 26.68 16.51 -0.29
C SER A 388 27.83 17.14 -1.03
N ARG A 389 28.94 17.36 -0.33
CA ARG A 389 30.20 17.78 -0.94
C ARG A 389 31.32 16.92 -0.39
N LEU A 390 32.08 16.32 -1.30
CA LEU A 390 33.23 15.49 -0.95
C LEU A 390 34.17 16.23 0.01
N GLY A 391 34.52 15.57 1.12
CA GLY A 391 35.34 16.09 2.21
C GLY A 391 34.66 17.08 3.16
N ARG A 392 33.42 17.51 2.89
CA ARG A 392 32.70 18.51 3.73
C ARG A 392 31.50 17.95 4.49
N GLY A 393 30.94 16.82 4.05
CA GLY A 393 29.80 16.15 4.69
C GLY A 393 28.55 16.12 3.82
N THR A 394 27.45 15.63 4.39
CA THR A 394 26.16 15.46 3.73
C THR A 394 25.03 16.08 4.55
N SER A 395 24.06 16.63 3.84
CA SER A 395 22.79 17.12 4.38
C SER A 395 21.65 16.40 3.67
N VAL A 396 20.74 15.80 4.45
CA VAL A 396 19.52 15.19 3.92
C VAL A 396 18.32 15.84 4.60
N ALA A 397 17.35 16.28 3.80
CA ALA A 397 16.15 16.96 4.23
C ALA A 397 14.91 16.19 3.78
N ILE A 398 13.97 16.00 4.71
CA ILE A 398 12.61 15.52 4.47
C ILE A 398 11.71 16.77 4.48
N GLU A 399 11.04 17.08 3.38
CA GLU A 399 10.25 18.29 3.15
C GLU A 399 8.76 17.95 2.90
N GLY A 400 7.88 18.93 3.12
CA GLY A 400 6.45 18.79 2.85
C GLY A 400 5.60 18.36 4.05
N LEU A 401 6.18 18.33 5.27
CA LEU A 401 5.43 18.02 6.49
C LEU A 401 4.43 19.13 6.79
N GLN A 402 3.14 18.83 6.74
CA GLN A 402 2.08 19.82 6.97
C GLN A 402 1.91 20.08 8.47
N ALA A 403 1.87 21.36 8.85
CA ALA A 403 1.62 21.75 10.23
C ALA A 403 0.17 21.43 10.64
N VAL A 404 -0.01 20.93 11.86
CA VAL A 404 -1.33 20.74 12.48
C VAL A 404 -1.33 21.32 13.88
N GLN A 405 -2.53 21.51 14.46
CA GLN A 405 -2.65 21.94 15.84
C GLN A 405 -2.30 20.80 16.79
N ALA A 406 -1.69 21.15 17.93
CA ALA A 406 -1.40 20.23 19.00
C ALA A 406 -2.71 19.60 19.52
N PRO A 407 -2.78 18.27 19.71
CA PRO A 407 -3.88 17.67 20.44
C PRO A 407 -3.86 18.17 21.90
N GLN A 408 -5.03 18.47 22.47
CA GLN A 408 -5.15 18.84 23.88
C GLN A 408 -4.66 17.68 24.76
N ARG A 409 -3.53 17.86 25.45
CA ARG A 409 -3.00 16.87 26.38
C ARG A 409 -3.66 16.95 27.74
N GLN A 410 -4.18 15.81 28.20
CA GLN A 410 -4.27 15.52 29.64
C GLN A 410 -2.89 15.00 30.10
N PRO A 411 -2.32 15.51 31.20
CA PRO A 411 -0.99 15.11 31.64
C PRO A 411 -1.06 13.79 32.42
N SER A 412 -0.39 12.75 31.92
CA SER A 412 -0.07 11.54 32.69
C SER A 412 1.41 11.58 33.08
N THR A 413 1.67 11.80 34.37
CA THR A 413 3.00 11.75 34.97
C THR A 413 3.42 10.30 35.20
N VAL A 414 4.41 9.81 34.46
CA VAL A 414 5.04 8.51 34.74
C VAL A 414 6.26 8.74 35.65
N SER A 415 6.14 8.32 36.90
CA SER A 415 7.24 8.29 37.88
C SER A 415 8.02 6.98 37.74
N SER A 416 9.34 7.07 37.58
CA SER A 416 10.25 5.92 37.58
C SER A 416 10.30 5.25 38.96
N LEU A 417 9.91 3.96 39.05
CA LEU A 417 9.98 3.14 40.27
C LEU A 417 11.06 2.04 40.15
N PRO A 418 11.62 1.53 41.28
CA PRO A 418 12.84 0.71 41.28
C PRO A 418 12.65 -0.78 40.91
N LEU A 419 13.79 -1.41 40.58
CA LEU A 419 14.03 -2.72 39.94
C LEU A 419 13.47 -4.02 40.57
N ARG A 420 12.61 -3.99 41.62
CA ARG A 420 12.10 -5.20 42.31
C ARG A 420 10.58 -5.38 42.31
N LEU A 421 9.87 -4.71 41.40
CA LEU A 421 8.41 -4.69 41.44
C LEU A 421 7.73 -5.96 40.92
N LEU A 422 8.36 -6.79 40.07
CA LEU A 422 7.69 -7.90 39.37
C LEU A 422 7.66 -9.23 40.14
N ASP A 423 8.43 -9.37 41.23
CA ASP A 423 8.49 -10.59 42.06
C ASP A 423 7.10 -11.13 42.45
N GLY A 424 6.89 -12.43 42.19
CA GLY A 424 5.69 -13.18 42.57
C GLY A 424 4.47 -12.98 41.65
N LEU A 425 4.57 -12.18 40.59
CA LEU A 425 3.47 -11.99 39.61
C LEU A 425 3.23 -13.30 38.86
N ARG A 426 1.99 -13.82 38.86
CA ARG A 426 1.61 -15.04 38.12
C ARG A 426 1.17 -14.66 36.71
N VAL A 427 1.91 -15.11 35.70
CA VAL A 427 1.69 -14.78 34.29
C VAL A 427 1.32 -16.03 33.51
N LEU A 428 0.16 -16.01 32.84
CA LEU A 428 -0.18 -16.99 31.81
C LEU A 428 0.40 -16.50 30.47
N LEU A 429 1.34 -17.24 29.89
CA LEU A 429 1.97 -16.92 28.61
C LEU A 429 1.44 -17.84 27.51
N LEU A 430 0.84 -17.26 26.47
CA LEU A 430 0.33 -17.96 25.30
C LEU A 430 1.16 -17.60 24.06
N GLU A 431 1.87 -18.57 23.48
CA GLU A 431 2.68 -18.39 22.25
C GLU A 431 2.82 -19.74 21.53
N ASP A 432 2.50 -19.78 20.24
CA ASP A 432 2.49 -21.01 19.44
C ASP A 432 3.92 -21.48 19.05
N ASP A 433 4.85 -20.54 18.87
CA ASP A 433 6.26 -20.83 18.65
C ASP A 433 6.96 -21.25 19.96
N ARG A 434 7.35 -22.52 20.05
CA ARG A 434 8.02 -23.08 21.23
C ARG A 434 9.30 -22.34 21.63
N ASN A 435 10.07 -21.83 20.67
CA ASN A 435 11.32 -21.14 20.98
C ASN A 435 11.05 -19.74 21.54
N VAL A 436 10.06 -19.03 21.01
CA VAL A 436 9.61 -17.74 21.55
C VAL A 436 8.95 -17.93 22.93
N LEU A 437 8.14 -18.97 23.09
CA LEU A 437 7.50 -19.36 24.35
C LEU A 437 8.55 -19.60 25.45
N HIS A 438 9.54 -20.46 25.18
CA HIS A 438 10.61 -20.75 26.15
C HIS A 438 11.46 -19.52 26.48
N ALA A 439 11.82 -18.71 25.49
CA ALA A 439 12.67 -17.55 25.71
C ALA A 439 11.94 -16.45 26.50
N THR A 440 10.66 -16.22 26.21
CA THR A 440 9.83 -15.25 26.95
C THR A 440 9.57 -15.73 28.38
N ALA A 441 9.25 -17.01 28.58
CA ALA A 441 9.09 -17.58 29.91
C ALA A 441 10.36 -17.42 30.75
N SER A 442 11.52 -17.78 30.19
CA SER A 442 12.82 -17.64 30.88
C SER A 442 13.14 -16.20 31.27
N LEU A 443 12.78 -15.23 30.42
CA LEU A 443 12.98 -13.80 30.69
C LEU A 443 12.09 -13.32 31.85
N LEU A 444 10.82 -13.70 31.84
CA LEU A 444 9.84 -13.35 32.89
C LEU A 444 10.19 -13.99 34.24
N GLU A 445 10.61 -15.26 34.25
CA GLU A 445 11.08 -15.95 35.46
C GLU A 445 12.30 -15.27 36.07
N ARG A 446 13.25 -14.79 35.25
CA ARG A 446 14.40 -14.00 35.72
C ARG A 446 14.01 -12.66 36.31
N TRP A 447 12.87 -12.09 35.90
CA TRP A 447 12.29 -10.90 36.53
C TRP A 447 11.49 -11.20 37.81
N GLY A 448 11.42 -12.47 38.21
CA GLY A 448 10.76 -12.93 39.43
C GLY A 448 9.29 -13.32 39.26
N CYS A 449 8.78 -13.37 38.02
CA CYS A 449 7.42 -13.85 37.75
C CYS A 449 7.30 -15.37 37.89
N ARG A 450 6.11 -15.87 38.23
CA ARG A 450 5.75 -17.29 38.07
C ARG A 450 5.01 -17.44 36.75
N VAL A 451 5.55 -18.23 35.82
CA VAL A 451 5.00 -18.29 34.45
C VAL A 451 4.36 -19.66 34.20
N GLU A 452 3.10 -19.66 33.81
CA GLU A 452 2.46 -20.82 33.17
C GLU A 452 2.54 -20.62 31.66
N ALA A 453 3.40 -21.37 30.97
CA ALA A 453 3.64 -21.23 29.54
C ALA A 453 2.89 -22.31 28.74
N SER A 454 2.08 -21.90 27.76
CA SER A 454 1.31 -22.81 26.91
C SER A 454 1.23 -22.32 25.46
N ALA A 455 1.08 -23.24 24.52
CA ALA A 455 0.89 -22.91 23.10
C ALA A 455 -0.56 -22.51 22.74
N ALA A 456 -1.50 -22.83 23.63
CA ALA A 456 -2.92 -22.50 23.49
C ALA A 456 -3.55 -22.34 24.89
N LEU A 457 -4.73 -21.74 24.97
CA LEU A 457 -5.43 -21.59 26.24
C LEU A 457 -5.75 -22.98 26.85
N PRO A 458 -5.22 -23.31 28.04
CA PRO A 458 -5.49 -24.60 28.68
C PRO A 458 -6.96 -24.72 29.10
N ALA A 459 -7.46 -25.95 29.22
CA ALA A 459 -8.86 -26.21 29.58
C ALA A 459 -9.21 -25.80 31.03
N ALA A 460 -8.21 -25.76 31.90
CA ALA A 460 -8.31 -25.30 33.28
C ALA A 460 -7.01 -24.55 33.64
N PRO A 461 -6.88 -23.26 33.27
CA PRO A 461 -5.70 -22.46 33.60
C PRO A 461 -5.55 -22.33 35.12
N GLU A 462 -4.31 -22.27 35.62
CA GLU A 462 -4.10 -21.87 37.01
C GLU A 462 -4.54 -20.40 37.20
N ALA A 463 -4.83 -20.03 38.44
CA ALA A 463 -5.16 -18.64 38.76
C ALA A 463 -3.93 -17.76 38.42
N CYS A 464 -4.07 -16.89 37.42
CA CYS A 464 -3.05 -15.93 37.00
C CYS A 464 -3.48 -14.49 37.35
N ASP A 465 -2.50 -13.62 37.50
CA ASP A 465 -2.71 -12.18 37.75
C ASP A 465 -2.68 -11.37 36.43
N LEU A 466 -2.11 -11.96 35.37
CA LEU A 466 -1.91 -11.34 34.07
C LEU A 466 -1.82 -12.41 32.98
N VAL A 467 -2.36 -12.15 31.79
CA VAL A 467 -2.09 -12.94 30.58
C VAL A 467 -1.23 -12.17 29.58
N ILE A 468 -0.23 -12.83 29.01
CA ILE A 468 0.53 -12.35 27.84
C ILE A 468 0.24 -13.32 26.70
N THR A 469 -0.23 -12.83 25.56
CA THR A 469 -0.60 -13.68 24.43
C THR A 469 -0.01 -13.17 23.13
N ASP A 470 0.42 -14.06 22.25
CA ASP A 470 0.54 -13.72 20.83
C ASP A 470 -0.86 -13.48 20.25
N PHE A 471 -0.97 -12.60 19.26
CA PHE A 471 -2.21 -12.38 18.54
C PHE A 471 -2.55 -13.56 17.63
N ASP A 472 -1.54 -14.18 17.01
CA ASP A 472 -1.68 -15.26 16.03
C ASP A 472 -1.36 -16.63 16.66
N LEU A 473 -2.29 -17.21 17.42
CA LEU A 473 -2.11 -18.52 18.08
C LEU A 473 -2.50 -19.71 17.18
N GLY A 474 -1.85 -19.83 16.03
CA GLY A 474 -2.14 -20.90 15.06
C GLY A 474 -3.52 -20.80 14.40
N THR A 475 -4.12 -21.94 14.00
CA THR A 475 -5.31 -21.96 13.13
C THR A 475 -6.67 -21.96 13.83
N GLU A 476 -6.74 -22.14 15.15
CA GLU A 476 -8.00 -22.42 15.85
C GLU A 476 -8.55 -21.29 16.73
N ALA A 477 -7.72 -20.33 17.16
CA ALA A 477 -8.17 -19.18 17.95
C ALA A 477 -7.19 -18.00 17.84
N SER A 478 -7.69 -16.76 17.87
CA SER A 478 -6.84 -15.57 18.02
C SER A 478 -6.51 -15.30 19.49
N GLY A 479 -5.43 -14.56 19.76
CA GLY A 479 -5.10 -14.10 21.12
C GLY A 479 -6.24 -13.31 21.78
N ALA A 480 -7.03 -12.58 20.99
CA ALA A 480 -8.23 -11.87 21.47
C ALA A 480 -9.31 -12.85 21.97
N ASP A 481 -9.55 -13.94 21.23
CA ASP A 481 -10.51 -14.98 21.64
C ASP A 481 -10.07 -15.69 22.92
N CYS A 482 -8.76 -15.91 23.07
CA CYS A 482 -8.18 -16.48 24.29
C CYS A 482 -8.36 -15.57 25.50
N ILE A 483 -8.14 -14.26 25.36
CA ILE A 483 -8.35 -13.27 26.43
C ILE A 483 -9.83 -13.26 26.85
N ALA A 484 -10.75 -13.21 25.89
CA ALA A 484 -12.19 -13.19 26.18
C ALA A 484 -12.62 -14.46 26.95
N ARG A 485 -12.20 -15.64 26.49
CA ARG A 485 -12.50 -16.92 27.15
C ARG A 485 -11.89 -17.02 28.55
N LEU A 486 -10.67 -16.51 28.74
CA LEU A 486 -10.02 -16.51 30.05
C LEU A 486 -10.80 -15.62 31.05
N ARG A 487 -11.22 -14.43 30.63
CA ARG A 487 -12.01 -13.52 31.47
C ARG A 487 -13.37 -14.14 31.86
N ASP A 488 -14.03 -14.81 30.92
CA ASP A 488 -15.28 -15.55 31.18
C ASP A 488 -15.09 -16.69 32.19
N GLN A 489 -14.00 -17.46 32.08
CA GLN A 489 -13.70 -18.56 33.00
C GLN A 489 -13.27 -18.09 34.39
N ALA A 490 -12.47 -17.02 34.45
CA ALA A 490 -11.96 -16.49 35.70
C ALA A 490 -13.02 -15.69 36.49
N GLY A 491 -14.04 -15.17 35.81
CA GLY A 491 -15.12 -14.38 36.43
C GLY A 491 -14.69 -12.97 36.84
N TRP A 492 -13.53 -12.49 36.37
CA TRP A 492 -13.02 -11.13 36.60
C TRP A 492 -12.19 -10.68 35.38
N PRO A 493 -12.01 -9.36 35.17
CA PRO A 493 -11.32 -8.83 33.99
C PRO A 493 -9.79 -8.95 34.13
N VAL A 494 -9.27 -10.17 33.99
CA VAL A 494 -7.82 -10.44 34.02
C VAL A 494 -7.09 -9.47 33.07
N PRO A 495 -6.10 -8.70 33.56
CA PRO A 495 -5.29 -7.83 32.73
C PRO A 495 -4.55 -8.64 31.65
N ALA A 496 -4.41 -8.05 30.46
CA ALA A 496 -3.83 -8.75 29.32
C ALA A 496 -2.79 -7.87 28.62
N VAL A 497 -1.78 -8.49 28.01
CA VAL A 497 -0.86 -7.88 27.06
C VAL A 497 -0.85 -8.73 25.80
N VAL A 498 -1.00 -8.09 24.64
CA VAL A 498 -0.92 -8.78 23.36
C VAL A 498 0.40 -8.45 22.69
N ILE A 499 1.13 -9.47 22.27
CA ILE A 499 2.30 -9.34 21.42
C ILE A 499 1.85 -9.70 20.00
N THR A 500 2.28 -8.96 18.98
CA THR A 500 1.83 -9.21 17.61
C THR A 500 2.89 -8.95 16.55
N GLY A 501 2.87 -9.76 15.50
CA GLY A 501 3.57 -9.46 14.25
C GLY A 501 2.81 -8.52 13.32
N HIS A 502 1.55 -8.20 13.62
CA HIS A 502 0.70 -7.36 12.81
C HIS A 502 0.72 -5.89 13.24
N ASP A 503 0.03 -5.04 12.48
CA ASP A 503 -0.15 -3.64 12.84
C ASP A 503 -0.88 -3.53 14.20
N VAL A 504 -0.20 -2.93 15.19
CA VAL A 504 -0.64 -2.80 16.59
C VAL A 504 -2.08 -2.28 16.71
N ARG A 505 -2.44 -1.28 15.89
CA ARG A 505 -3.78 -0.68 15.91
C ARG A 505 -4.86 -1.57 15.29
N ARG A 506 -4.54 -2.37 14.26
CA ARG A 506 -5.50 -3.36 13.73
C ARG A 506 -5.82 -4.44 14.77
N VAL A 507 -4.82 -4.82 15.55
CA VAL A 507 -4.99 -5.74 16.67
C VAL A 507 -5.79 -5.07 17.80
N GLN A 508 -5.52 -3.80 18.11
CA GLN A 508 -6.31 -3.01 19.07
C GLN A 508 -7.80 -2.91 18.66
N ASP A 509 -8.07 -2.62 17.38
CA ASP A 509 -9.44 -2.55 16.84
C ASP A 509 -10.15 -3.91 16.92
N ALA A 510 -9.42 -5.01 16.71
CA ALA A 510 -9.94 -6.37 16.81
C ALA A 510 -10.19 -6.80 18.26
N LEU A 511 -9.37 -6.34 19.20
CA LEU A 511 -9.56 -6.56 20.63
C LEU A 511 -10.79 -5.81 21.17
N GLY A 512 -11.08 -4.62 20.63
CA GLY A 512 -12.20 -3.79 21.07
C GLY A 512 -12.05 -3.23 22.49
N ASP A 513 -10.89 -3.41 23.11
CA ASP A 513 -10.55 -3.01 24.47
C ASP A 513 -9.31 -2.09 24.42
N PRO A 514 -9.46 -0.77 24.66
CA PRO A 514 -8.35 0.18 24.59
C PRO A 514 -7.35 0.03 25.74
N ASP A 515 -7.71 -0.67 26.82
CA ASP A 515 -6.89 -0.80 28.02
C ASP A 515 -5.91 -1.99 27.94
N VAL A 516 -6.03 -2.85 26.92
CA VAL A 516 -5.10 -3.96 26.65
C VAL A 516 -3.89 -3.45 25.86
N PRO A 517 -2.67 -3.42 26.42
CA PRO A 517 -1.49 -2.98 25.70
C PRO A 517 -1.11 -3.97 24.59
N VAL A 518 -0.79 -3.44 23.41
CA VAL A 518 -0.36 -4.24 22.25
C VAL A 518 1.08 -3.88 21.88
N LEU A 519 1.97 -4.88 21.85
CA LEU A 519 3.40 -4.75 21.57
C LEU A 519 3.76 -5.42 20.23
N SER A 520 4.62 -4.78 19.44
CA SER A 520 5.03 -5.32 18.12
C SER A 520 6.27 -6.21 18.20
N LYS A 521 6.27 -7.37 17.52
CA LYS A 521 7.43 -8.27 17.40
C LYS A 521 8.50 -7.72 16.42
N PRO A 522 9.82 -7.93 16.69
CA PRO A 522 10.43 -8.30 17.98
C PRO A 522 10.17 -7.28 19.08
N VAL A 523 9.79 -7.78 20.26
CA VAL A 523 9.55 -6.98 21.45
C VAL A 523 10.87 -6.74 22.17
N HIS A 524 11.13 -5.49 22.55
CA HIS A 524 12.30 -5.19 23.39
C HIS A 524 12.01 -5.55 24.86
N PRO A 525 12.93 -6.25 25.56
CA PRO A 525 12.74 -6.61 26.96
C PRO A 525 12.42 -5.42 27.88
N ALA A 526 13.00 -4.26 27.64
CA ALA A 526 12.73 -3.05 28.42
C ALA A 526 11.29 -2.55 28.25
N GLU A 527 10.74 -2.65 27.04
CA GLU A 527 9.38 -2.25 26.70
C GLU A 527 8.36 -3.18 27.36
N LEU A 528 8.55 -4.49 27.20
CA LEU A 528 7.72 -5.50 27.88
C LEU A 528 7.75 -5.29 29.40
N ARG A 529 8.94 -5.11 29.99
CA ARG A 529 9.09 -4.90 31.43
C ARG A 529 8.34 -3.66 31.92
N SER A 530 8.39 -2.56 31.17
CA SER A 530 7.70 -1.31 31.51
C SER A 530 6.18 -1.50 31.57
N VAL A 531 5.62 -2.19 30.57
CA VAL A 531 4.18 -2.50 30.50
C VAL A 531 3.75 -3.38 31.68
N LEU A 532 4.51 -4.44 31.97
CA LEU A 532 4.21 -5.34 33.09
C LEU A 532 4.25 -4.63 34.44
N MET A 533 5.20 -3.71 34.62
CA MET A 533 5.28 -2.90 35.85
C MET A 533 4.06 -1.99 36.01
N ALA A 534 3.62 -1.34 34.92
CA ALA A 534 2.43 -0.49 34.95
C ALA A 534 1.16 -1.28 35.33
N LEU A 535 0.97 -2.46 34.74
CA LEU A 535 -0.18 -3.32 35.02
C LEU A 535 -0.19 -3.85 36.45
N LYS A 536 0.99 -4.26 36.97
CA LYS A 536 1.10 -4.74 38.36
C LYS A 536 0.79 -3.64 39.40
N VAL A 537 1.16 -2.38 39.12
CA VAL A 537 0.80 -1.25 39.98
C VAL A 537 -0.71 -1.01 39.97
N GLY A 538 -1.38 -1.20 38.84
CA GLY A 538 -2.85 -1.16 38.73
C GLY A 538 -3.52 -2.22 39.61
N LEU A 539 -3.08 -3.48 39.48
CA LEU A 539 -3.58 -4.61 40.29
C LEU A 539 -3.45 -4.38 41.80
N ALA A 540 -2.35 -3.77 42.25
CA ALA A 540 -2.13 -3.48 43.67
C ALA A 540 -3.05 -2.38 44.23
N ARG A 541 -3.57 -1.48 43.39
CA ARG A 541 -4.52 -0.43 43.79
C ARG A 541 -5.93 -0.98 43.93
N GLU A 542 -6.38 -1.80 42.97
CA GLU A 542 -7.73 -2.39 43.01
C GLU A 542 -7.92 -3.32 44.22
N HIS A 543 -6.90 -4.10 44.59
CA HIS A 543 -6.92 -4.91 45.81
C HIS A 543 -6.85 -4.12 47.13
N ALA A 544 -6.49 -2.84 47.10
CA ALA A 544 -6.49 -1.98 48.28
C ALA A 544 -7.80 -1.20 48.47
N GLU A 545 -8.63 -1.13 47.41
CA GLU A 545 -9.93 -0.44 47.38
C GLU A 545 -11.12 -1.40 47.51
N ALA A 546 -10.91 -2.71 47.27
CA ALA A 546 -11.84 -3.81 47.55
C ALA A 546 -11.64 -4.38 48.97
#